data_AF-A0A534PHE8-F1
#
_entry.id   AF-A0A534PHE8-F1
#
_cell.length_a   1.000
_cell.length_b   1.000
_cell.length_c   1.000
_cell.angle_alpha   90.00
_cell.angle_beta   90.00
_cell.angle_gamma   90.00
#
_symmetry.space_group_name_H-M   'P 1'
#
loop_
_entity.id
_entity.type
_entity.pdbx_description
1 polymer ?
#
loop_
_entity_poly.entity_id
_entity_poly.type
_entity_poly.pdbx_seq_one_letter_code
_entity_poly.pdbx_strand_id
1 'polypeptide(L)'
;MVLGCRQADPGGHGGGDGGNPSSETDAGQPGTDGGDAGTPQDGGGPGGTDGGTDAGVPLPRYPGNRQGYVNPIPAENQHAGDPNWRSGFSNPYAKQIEGYADRVSALAGDAVRLMVRSDAARSASWTLYRIGWYGGAGARALASGTAQVGSQPGCPEDKTTGLVSCAWTPAFTVTVPGDAVSGLFLVRIVRSDNIGILIPLVVKDQRPADLYFQSSVTTAQAYNDWGGESLYDSDDGVMGGFAVQVSFDRPYASDGGAGQMLRYEALMAHFLERNGYDVSYTTNLDVAREGLDGLLARGAFLSVGHDEYWPGEERDAVQSARDQGMPLFFFGANAAYWKVRLSNPGADGNARVMTCYKKNPAADPLYNTPQQTGRYRDPPINRPEEALVGTMYESWLLFGQPWTVQGSNNPLYDGTNLHDGDTLPQL
;
A
#
# COMPACT_ATOMS: atom_id res chain seq x y z
N MET A 1 21.67 -7.72 8.80
CA MET A 1 22.03 -6.29 8.59
C MET A 1 21.33 -5.53 9.70
N VAL A 2 22.08 -4.96 10.64
CA VAL A 2 21.53 -4.41 11.90
C VAL A 2 20.91 -3.04 11.62
N LEU A 3 19.60 -2.91 11.84
CA LEU A 3 18.86 -1.64 11.86
C LEU A 3 18.84 -1.13 13.30
N GLY A 4 19.99 -0.69 13.80
CA GLY A 4 20.14 -0.14 15.15
C GLY A 4 19.88 1.37 15.16
N CYS A 5 18.80 1.81 15.82
CA CYS A 5 18.55 3.20 16.13
C CYS A 5 19.70 3.78 16.97
N ARG A 6 20.35 4.84 16.49
CA ARG A 6 21.29 5.64 17.30
C ARG A 6 20.46 6.44 18.31
N GLN A 7 20.68 6.21 19.61
CA GLN A 7 20.10 7.02 20.69
C GLN A 7 20.34 8.52 20.44
N ALA A 8 19.28 9.31 20.50
CA ALA A 8 19.36 10.74 20.77
C ALA A 8 19.06 10.95 22.27
N ASP A 9 19.95 11.65 22.97
CA ASP A 9 19.86 11.93 24.41
C ASP A 9 18.55 12.64 24.81
N PRO A 10 17.99 12.37 26.01
CA PRO A 10 16.81 13.04 26.51
C PRO A 10 17.17 14.31 27.29
N GLY A 11 16.81 15.47 26.75
CA GLY A 11 16.68 16.72 27.51
C GLY A 11 15.24 16.87 28.01
N GLY A 12 15.03 16.77 29.32
CA GLY A 12 13.71 16.71 29.95
C GLY A 12 13.01 18.04 30.23
N HIS A 13 11.89 17.89 30.97
CA HIS A 13 10.83 18.83 31.40
C HIS A 13 9.61 18.82 30.47
N GLY A 14 8.37 18.69 30.91
CA GLY A 14 7.74 18.64 32.23
C GLY A 14 6.22 18.65 31.97
N GLY A 15 5.44 17.89 32.75
CA GLY A 15 4.08 17.47 32.40
C GLY A 15 2.98 18.54 32.37
N GLY A 16 1.80 18.11 31.89
CA GLY A 16 0.54 18.85 31.96
C GLY A 16 -0.56 18.15 31.16
N ASP A 17 -1.64 17.81 31.86
CA ASP A 17 -2.84 17.08 31.42
C ASP A 17 -3.56 17.60 30.17
N GLY A 18 -4.28 16.66 29.54
CA GLY A 18 -5.68 16.87 29.16
C GLY A 18 -5.96 17.20 27.70
N GLY A 19 -6.70 16.30 27.03
CA GLY A 19 -7.41 16.63 25.80
C GLY A 19 -7.53 15.47 24.83
N ASN A 20 -8.44 14.55 25.11
CA ASN A 20 -9.02 13.67 24.10
C ASN A 20 -9.73 14.53 23.03
N PRO A 21 -9.58 14.25 21.73
CA PRO A 21 -10.65 14.58 20.80
C PRO A 21 -11.07 13.36 19.98
N SER A 22 -12.38 13.16 20.03
CA SER A 22 -13.26 12.68 18.95
C SER A 22 -12.99 11.29 18.38
N SER A 23 -13.74 10.36 18.96
CA SER A 23 -14.41 9.26 18.27
C SER A 23 -14.95 9.66 16.89
N GLU A 24 -14.35 9.12 15.83
CA GLU A 24 -15.10 8.81 14.59
C GLU A 24 -15.39 7.31 14.62
N THR A 25 -16.63 6.98 14.99
CA THR A 25 -17.23 5.68 14.73
C THR A 25 -17.57 5.63 13.25
N ASP A 26 -16.62 5.24 12.41
CA ASP A 26 -16.95 4.69 11.09
C ASP A 26 -16.86 3.17 11.20
N ALA A 27 -17.97 2.60 11.66
CA ALA A 27 -18.16 1.15 11.72
C ALA A 27 -18.53 0.65 10.33
N GLY A 28 -17.58 0.71 9.39
CA GLY A 28 -17.50 -0.27 8.33
C GLY A 28 -17.11 -1.58 8.98
N GLN A 29 -18.10 -2.42 9.31
CA GLN A 29 -17.80 -3.80 9.68
C GLN A 29 -16.98 -4.39 8.53
N PRO A 30 -15.79 -4.98 8.78
CA PRO A 30 -15.21 -5.88 7.80
C PRO A 30 -16.26 -6.97 7.59
N GLY A 31 -16.87 -6.98 6.40
CA GLY A 31 -17.78 -8.04 6.00
C GLY A 31 -17.12 -9.36 6.33
N THR A 32 -17.85 -10.27 6.97
CA THR A 32 -17.33 -11.55 7.43
C THR A 32 -16.51 -12.18 6.33
N ASP A 33 -15.19 -12.28 6.54
CA ASP A 33 -14.41 -13.36 5.96
C ASP A 33 -15.26 -14.59 6.15
N GLY A 34 -15.70 -15.23 5.06
CA GLY A 34 -16.50 -16.43 5.18
C GLY A 34 -15.71 -17.36 6.07
N GLY A 35 -16.16 -17.53 7.31
CA GLY A 35 -15.37 -18.11 8.37
C GLY A 35 -15.02 -19.53 7.99
N ASP A 36 -13.82 -19.69 7.45
CA ASP A 36 -13.27 -21.01 7.15
C ASP A 36 -12.59 -21.45 8.45
N ALA A 37 -13.43 -21.85 9.41
CA ALA A 37 -13.01 -22.72 10.52
C ALA A 37 -12.72 -24.12 9.96
N GLY A 38 -11.87 -24.20 8.94
CA GLY A 38 -11.24 -25.43 8.51
C GLY A 38 -10.11 -25.70 9.49
N THR A 39 -10.28 -26.71 10.35
CA THR A 39 -9.18 -27.27 11.14
C THR A 39 -7.96 -27.47 10.23
N PRO A 40 -6.78 -26.96 10.57
CA PRO A 40 -5.55 -27.31 9.88
C PRO A 40 -5.43 -28.83 9.90
N GLN A 41 -5.46 -29.47 8.73
CA GLN A 41 -4.87 -30.80 8.64
C GLN A 41 -3.36 -30.57 8.70
N ASP A 42 -2.83 -30.66 9.91
CA ASP A 42 -1.41 -30.83 10.15
C ASP A 42 -0.95 -32.07 9.39
N GLY A 43 -0.40 -31.87 8.19
CA GLY A 43 0.32 -32.87 7.41
C GLY A 43 1.69 -33.20 8.03
N GLY A 44 1.81 -33.14 9.36
CA GLY A 44 3.00 -33.50 10.12
C GLY A 44 3.26 -35.00 10.08
N GLY A 45 3.77 -35.49 8.94
CA GLY A 45 4.43 -36.78 8.87
C GLY A 45 5.84 -36.70 9.49
N PRO A 46 6.25 -37.62 10.37
CA PRO A 46 7.55 -37.55 11.00
C PRO A 46 8.67 -38.00 10.06
N GLY A 47 9.72 -37.17 9.94
CA GLY A 47 11.08 -37.62 9.64
C GLY A 47 11.35 -38.10 8.22
N GLY A 48 11.32 -37.19 7.25
CA GLY A 48 12.14 -37.31 6.04
C GLY A 48 13.50 -36.65 6.30
N THR A 49 14.58 -37.42 6.28
CA THR A 49 15.93 -36.85 6.26
C THR A 49 16.13 -36.17 4.91
N ASP A 50 16.14 -34.84 4.91
CA ASP A 50 16.48 -34.04 3.73
C ASP A 50 17.97 -34.23 3.40
N GLY A 51 18.27 -35.28 2.64
CA GLY A 51 19.54 -35.50 1.95
C GLY A 51 19.70 -34.60 0.73
N GLY A 52 19.27 -33.34 0.84
CA GLY A 52 19.47 -32.33 -0.20
C GLY A 52 20.91 -31.84 -0.16
N THR A 53 21.68 -32.19 -1.18
CA THR A 53 22.97 -31.56 -1.44
C THR A 53 22.81 -30.05 -1.46
N ASP A 54 23.61 -29.36 -0.64
CA ASP A 54 23.75 -27.91 -0.50
C ASP A 54 24.06 -27.26 -1.86
N ALA A 55 23.03 -27.08 -2.68
CA ALA A 55 23.08 -26.19 -3.83
C ALA A 55 23.08 -24.78 -3.24
N GLY A 56 24.30 -24.26 -3.04
CA GLY A 56 24.58 -23.10 -2.21
C GLY A 56 23.53 -22.00 -2.31
N VAL A 57 22.97 -21.65 -1.16
CA VAL A 57 22.08 -20.49 -1.02
C VAL A 57 22.75 -19.29 -1.70
N PRO A 58 22.11 -18.65 -2.70
CA PRO A 58 22.67 -17.46 -3.33
C PRO A 58 23.01 -16.44 -2.25
N LEU A 59 24.28 -15.99 -2.23
CA LEU A 59 24.69 -14.99 -1.26
C LEU A 59 23.81 -13.75 -1.41
N PRO A 60 23.40 -13.09 -0.30
CA PRO A 60 22.59 -11.89 -0.39
C PRO A 60 23.22 -10.86 -1.33
N ARG A 61 22.46 -10.42 -2.32
CA ARG A 61 22.87 -9.36 -3.24
C ARG A 61 22.67 -8.03 -2.54
N TYR A 62 23.68 -7.57 -1.82
CA TYR A 62 23.71 -6.17 -1.40
C TYR A 62 24.15 -5.31 -2.58
N PRO A 63 23.55 -4.13 -2.78
CA PRO A 63 24.12 -3.14 -3.69
C PRO A 63 25.58 -2.93 -3.30
N GLY A 64 26.50 -3.04 -4.26
CA GLY A 64 27.90 -2.71 -4.01
C GLY A 64 28.02 -1.26 -3.52
N ASN A 65 29.10 -0.92 -2.82
CA ASN A 65 29.35 0.45 -2.40
C ASN A 65 29.27 1.39 -3.62
N ARG A 66 28.28 2.30 -3.61
CA ARG A 66 28.02 3.24 -4.70
C ARG A 66 28.93 4.45 -4.52
N GLN A 67 30.14 4.41 -5.08
CA GLN A 67 31.08 5.53 -4.95
C GLN A 67 30.45 6.84 -5.44
N GLY A 68 30.51 7.89 -4.61
CA GLY A 68 29.98 9.22 -4.93
C GLY A 68 28.45 9.33 -4.88
N TYR A 69 27.74 8.25 -4.59
CA TYR A 69 26.28 8.28 -4.42
C TYR A 69 25.91 8.93 -3.09
N VAL A 70 24.88 9.79 -3.13
CA VAL A 70 24.36 10.51 -1.96
C VAL A 70 22.89 10.15 -1.79
N ASN A 71 22.54 9.62 -0.62
CA ASN A 71 21.14 9.41 -0.26
C ASN A 71 20.42 10.77 -0.19
N PRO A 72 19.36 11.00 -0.98
CA PRO A 72 18.60 12.25 -0.94
C PRO A 72 17.74 12.42 0.31
N ILE A 73 17.35 11.33 1.00
CA ILE A 73 16.41 11.36 2.12
C ILE A 73 16.86 12.27 3.29
N PRO A 74 18.14 12.24 3.74
CA PRO A 74 18.61 13.17 4.77
C PRO A 74 18.51 14.65 4.37
N ALA A 75 18.76 14.98 3.10
CA ALA A 75 18.64 16.35 2.60
C ALA A 75 17.18 16.77 2.47
N GLU A 76 16.34 15.87 1.94
CA GLU A 76 14.89 16.04 1.86
C GLU A 76 14.28 16.35 3.24
N ASN A 77 14.72 15.63 4.28
CA ASN A 77 14.26 15.81 5.65
C ASN A 77 14.68 17.14 6.31
N GLN A 78 15.58 17.92 5.70
CA GLN A 78 15.90 19.28 6.17
C GLN A 78 14.86 20.31 5.74
N HIS A 79 13.97 19.99 4.80
CA HIS A 79 12.89 20.88 4.42
C HIS A 79 11.86 21.02 5.55
N ALA A 80 11.29 22.22 5.68
CA ALA A 80 10.23 22.47 6.63
C ALA A 80 8.98 21.65 6.28
N GLY A 81 8.49 20.87 7.24
CA GLY A 81 7.21 20.20 7.13
C GLY A 81 6.03 21.09 7.52
N ASP A 82 4.82 20.64 7.20
CA ASP A 82 3.56 21.29 7.56
C ASP A 82 2.82 20.42 8.57
N PRO A 83 2.85 20.70 9.89
CA PRO A 83 2.16 19.87 10.89
C PRO A 83 0.62 19.94 10.78
N ASN A 84 0.07 20.86 9.99
CA ASN A 84 -1.37 21.07 9.80
C ASN A 84 -1.87 20.52 8.46
N TRP A 85 -1.07 19.69 7.78
CA TRP A 85 -1.43 19.17 6.45
C TRP A 85 -2.72 18.35 6.45
N ARG A 86 -3.08 17.70 7.58
CA ARG A 86 -4.35 16.97 7.80
C ARG A 86 -5.46 17.79 8.46
N SER A 87 -5.27 19.07 8.74
CA SER A 87 -6.23 19.89 9.48
C SER A 87 -6.74 21.07 8.67
N GLY A 88 -7.75 21.77 9.20
CA GLY A 88 -8.33 22.95 8.56
C GLY A 88 -9.42 22.67 7.52
N PHE A 89 -9.89 21.42 7.43
CA PHE A 89 -11.03 21.03 6.60
C PHE A 89 -11.80 19.88 7.26
N SER A 90 -13.03 19.68 6.83
CA SER A 90 -13.86 18.53 7.23
C SER A 90 -13.96 17.52 6.09
N ASN A 91 -14.02 16.24 6.44
CA ASN A 91 -14.33 15.18 5.50
C ASN A 91 -15.71 15.43 4.86
N PRO A 92 -15.90 15.07 3.58
CA PRO A 92 -17.18 15.24 2.92
C PRO A 92 -18.22 14.33 3.57
N TYR A 93 -19.43 14.85 3.76
CA TYR A 93 -20.60 14.04 4.04
C TYR A 93 -21.48 14.00 2.79
N ALA A 94 -22.32 12.97 2.64
CA ALA A 94 -23.28 12.86 1.54
C ALA A 94 -22.69 13.15 0.14
N LYS A 95 -21.45 12.69 -0.11
CA LYS A 95 -20.74 12.85 -1.39
C LYS A 95 -20.64 14.31 -1.84
N GLN A 96 -20.28 15.27 -0.97
CA GLN A 96 -20.16 16.68 -1.37
C GLN A 96 -19.02 16.96 -2.36
N ILE A 97 -17.87 16.31 -2.17
CA ILE A 97 -16.72 16.36 -3.08
C ILE A 97 -16.06 14.98 -3.10
N GLU A 98 -15.67 14.54 -4.29
CA GLU A 98 -15.08 13.22 -4.54
C GLU A 98 -14.05 13.37 -5.67
N GLY A 99 -13.02 12.53 -5.68
CA GLY A 99 -12.03 12.60 -6.74
C GLY A 99 -11.04 11.45 -6.77
N TYR A 100 -10.38 11.32 -7.92
CA TYR A 100 -9.35 10.32 -8.18
C TYR A 100 -8.36 10.86 -9.22
N ALA A 101 -7.20 10.21 -9.32
CA ALA A 101 -6.16 10.54 -10.29
C ALA A 101 -6.19 9.58 -11.49
N ASP A 102 -5.66 10.03 -12.63
CA ASP A 102 -5.52 9.22 -13.85
C ASP A 102 -4.45 8.12 -13.79
N ARG A 103 -3.74 8.04 -12.65
CA ARG A 103 -2.67 7.11 -12.35
C ARG A 103 -2.51 6.99 -10.84
N VAL A 104 -1.90 5.89 -10.38
CA VAL A 104 -1.53 5.70 -8.97
C VAL A 104 -0.06 6.00 -8.70
N SER A 105 0.76 6.08 -9.75
CA SER A 105 2.16 6.46 -9.64
C SER A 105 2.60 7.40 -10.77
N ALA A 106 3.68 8.14 -10.52
CA ALA A 106 4.24 9.12 -11.43
C ALA A 106 5.76 9.24 -11.24
N LEU A 107 6.46 9.79 -12.23
CA LEU A 107 7.84 10.27 -12.07
C LEU A 107 7.87 11.76 -11.73
N ALA A 108 8.99 12.24 -11.21
CA ALA A 108 9.24 13.67 -11.09
C ALA A 108 9.12 14.35 -12.48
N GLY A 109 8.40 15.47 -12.55
CA GLY A 109 8.09 16.19 -13.79
C GLY A 109 6.81 15.73 -14.50
N ASP A 110 6.23 14.58 -14.13
CA ASP A 110 4.99 14.11 -14.76
C ASP A 110 3.79 15.00 -14.44
N ALA A 111 2.86 15.06 -15.39
CA ALA A 111 1.55 15.67 -15.22
C ALA A 111 0.53 14.62 -14.77
N VAL A 112 -0.05 14.81 -13.58
CA VAL A 112 -1.12 13.99 -13.02
C VAL A 112 -2.43 14.72 -13.21
N ARG A 113 -3.42 14.05 -13.84
CA ARG A 113 -4.74 14.63 -14.06
C ARG A 113 -5.68 14.22 -12.94
N LEU A 114 -6.41 15.18 -12.38
CA LEU A 114 -7.30 14.97 -11.25
C LEU A 114 -8.74 15.09 -11.75
N MET A 115 -9.48 14.00 -11.61
CA MET A 115 -10.91 13.93 -11.87
C MET A 115 -11.62 14.25 -10.57
N VAL A 116 -12.35 15.36 -10.53
CA VAL A 116 -13.00 15.85 -9.30
C VAL A 116 -14.44 16.20 -9.60
N ARG A 117 -15.33 15.66 -8.77
CA ARG A 117 -16.77 15.93 -8.79
C ARG A 117 -17.15 16.66 -7.52
N SER A 118 -17.99 17.66 -7.66
CA SER A 118 -18.53 18.48 -6.58
C SER A 118 -20.05 18.60 -6.74
N ASP A 119 -20.79 18.54 -5.64
CA ASP A 119 -22.25 18.66 -5.63
C ASP A 119 -22.76 20.05 -6.05
N ALA A 120 -21.93 21.06 -5.85
CA ALA A 120 -22.12 22.43 -6.28
C ALA A 120 -20.84 22.97 -6.92
N ALA A 121 -21.00 23.90 -7.86
CA ALA A 121 -19.86 24.65 -8.40
C ALA A 121 -19.18 25.45 -7.28
N ARG A 122 -17.89 25.19 -7.07
CA ARG A 122 -17.10 25.78 -6.00
C ARG A 122 -15.67 26.04 -6.46
N SER A 123 -15.08 27.11 -5.92
CA SER A 123 -13.63 27.23 -5.90
C SER A 123 -13.06 26.20 -4.93
N ALA A 124 -11.94 25.58 -5.29
CA ALA A 124 -11.15 24.73 -4.42
C ALA A 124 -9.68 25.13 -4.46
N SER A 125 -9.01 25.08 -3.32
CA SER A 125 -7.55 25.06 -3.23
C SER A 125 -7.05 23.63 -3.28
N TRP A 126 -5.92 23.38 -3.93
CA TRP A 126 -5.23 22.10 -3.89
C TRP A 126 -3.79 22.27 -3.41
N THR A 127 -3.24 21.23 -2.77
CA THR A 127 -1.85 21.17 -2.33
C THR A 127 -1.32 19.76 -2.57
N LEU A 128 -0.20 19.65 -3.27
CA LEU A 128 0.58 18.41 -3.39
C LEU A 128 1.51 18.31 -2.17
N TYR A 129 1.31 17.27 -1.38
CA TYR A 129 2.14 16.93 -0.24
C TYR A 129 3.00 15.71 -0.54
N ARG A 130 4.27 15.73 -0.12
CA ARG A 130 5.08 14.53 0.05
C ARG A 130 5.04 14.12 1.52
N ILE A 131 4.72 12.87 1.79
CA ILE A 131 4.64 12.28 3.13
C ILE A 131 6.04 11.80 3.54
N GLY A 132 6.43 12.05 4.80
CA GLY A 132 7.80 11.80 5.26
C GLY A 132 8.08 12.25 6.69
N TRP A 133 9.35 12.34 7.09
CA TRP A 133 9.74 12.69 8.47
C TRP A 133 9.58 14.19 8.77
N TYR A 134 10.32 15.05 8.07
CA TYR A 134 10.31 16.52 8.21
C TYR A 134 10.25 17.03 9.67
N GLY A 135 11.09 16.47 10.55
CA GLY A 135 11.14 16.86 11.97
C GLY A 135 9.90 16.46 12.78
N GLY A 136 9.13 15.47 12.33
CA GLY A 136 7.91 14.99 12.97
C GLY A 136 6.62 15.57 12.40
N ALA A 137 6.69 16.49 11.43
CA ALA A 137 5.50 17.10 10.82
C ALA A 137 4.70 16.14 9.92
N GLY A 138 5.32 15.06 9.44
CA GLY A 138 4.64 13.99 8.69
C GLY A 138 4.44 14.25 7.19
N ALA A 139 4.50 15.52 6.75
CA ALA A 139 4.46 15.88 5.33
C ALA A 139 5.09 17.26 5.08
N ARG A 140 5.48 17.53 3.83
CA ARG A 140 5.77 18.89 3.36
C ARG A 140 4.94 19.22 2.11
N ALA A 141 4.54 20.48 1.99
CA ALA A 141 3.92 20.98 0.78
C ALA A 141 4.98 21.20 -0.30
N LEU A 142 4.67 20.77 -1.53
CA LEU A 142 5.55 20.87 -2.70
C LEU A 142 5.02 21.85 -3.73
N ALA A 143 3.72 21.82 -3.97
CA ALA A 143 3.05 22.68 -4.92
C ALA A 143 1.63 22.95 -4.43
N SER A 144 1.07 24.09 -4.82
CA SER A 144 -0.31 24.43 -4.52
C SER A 144 -0.91 25.29 -5.63
N GLY A 145 -2.23 25.34 -5.65
CA GLY A 145 -2.96 26.18 -6.59
C GLY A 145 -4.44 26.18 -6.29
N THR A 146 -5.22 26.73 -7.23
CA THR A 146 -6.68 26.77 -7.16
C THR A 146 -7.30 26.17 -8.41
N ALA A 147 -8.47 25.60 -8.26
CA ALA A 147 -9.28 25.09 -9.36
C ALA A 147 -10.76 25.47 -9.16
N GLN A 148 -11.54 25.37 -10.23
CA GLN A 148 -13.00 25.33 -10.15
C GLN A 148 -13.42 23.87 -10.27
N VAL A 149 -14.24 23.41 -9.33
CA VAL A 149 -14.79 22.06 -9.32
C VAL A 149 -16.31 22.13 -9.43
N GLY A 150 -16.91 21.14 -10.09
CA GLY A 150 -18.34 21.11 -10.35
C GLY A 150 -18.87 19.70 -10.53
N SER A 151 -20.12 19.61 -10.95
CA SER A 151 -20.78 18.32 -11.20
C SER A 151 -20.09 17.56 -12.34
N GLN A 152 -19.98 16.24 -12.18
CA GLN A 152 -19.58 15.31 -13.23
C GLN A 152 -20.71 14.29 -13.44
N PRO A 153 -20.73 13.56 -14.58
CA PRO A 153 -21.70 12.49 -14.81
C PRO A 153 -21.65 11.41 -13.73
N GLY A 154 -22.74 10.67 -13.54
CA GLY A 154 -22.71 9.44 -12.75
C GLY A 154 -21.73 8.42 -13.34
N CYS A 155 -21.18 7.55 -12.49
CA CYS A 155 -20.24 6.52 -12.92
C CYS A 155 -21.01 5.26 -13.35
N PRO A 156 -20.82 4.76 -14.57
CA PRO A 156 -21.41 3.50 -15.00
C PRO A 156 -21.07 2.33 -14.06
N GLU A 157 -22.08 1.48 -13.85
CA GLU A 157 -22.03 0.24 -13.07
C GLU A 157 -22.28 -0.95 -14.01
N ASP A 158 -21.45 -1.98 -13.93
CA ASP A 158 -21.74 -3.31 -14.50
C ASP A 158 -22.20 -4.25 -13.37
N LYS A 159 -23.52 -4.41 -13.25
CA LYS A 159 -24.16 -5.27 -12.24
C LYS A 159 -23.76 -6.75 -12.33
N THR A 160 -23.20 -7.19 -13.45
CA THR A 160 -22.71 -8.57 -13.60
C THR A 160 -21.42 -8.78 -12.82
N THR A 161 -20.58 -7.75 -12.78
CA THR A 161 -19.22 -7.81 -12.24
C THR A 161 -19.02 -6.96 -10.98
N GLY A 162 -19.95 -6.05 -10.68
CA GLY A 162 -19.79 -5.01 -9.66
C GLY A 162 -18.83 -3.90 -10.08
N LEU A 163 -18.42 -3.83 -11.35
CA LEU A 163 -17.47 -2.82 -11.80
C LEU A 163 -18.12 -1.44 -11.79
N VAL A 164 -17.63 -0.56 -10.93
CA VAL A 164 -17.89 0.88 -10.98
C VAL A 164 -16.67 1.59 -11.56
N SER A 165 -16.85 2.32 -12.65
CA SER A 165 -15.75 3.06 -13.29
C SER A 165 -16.25 4.39 -13.83
N CYS A 166 -15.63 5.49 -13.41
CA CYS A 166 -16.03 6.83 -13.77
C CYS A 166 -15.34 7.28 -15.06
N ALA A 167 -16.08 7.98 -15.92
CA ALA A 167 -15.55 8.64 -17.12
C ALA A 167 -15.50 10.17 -16.92
N TRP A 168 -15.10 10.62 -15.73
CA TRP A 168 -15.03 12.05 -15.41
C TRP A 168 -13.94 12.74 -16.23
N THR A 169 -14.21 13.98 -16.61
CA THR A 169 -13.20 14.81 -17.27
C THR A 169 -12.25 15.39 -16.23
N PRO A 170 -10.95 15.59 -16.55
CA PRO A 170 -10.02 16.23 -15.63
C PRO A 170 -10.51 17.63 -15.23
N ALA A 171 -10.64 17.85 -13.92
CA ALA A 171 -10.96 19.17 -13.38
C ALA A 171 -9.74 20.10 -13.40
N PHE A 172 -8.56 19.55 -13.13
CA PHE A 172 -7.26 20.24 -13.23
C PHE A 172 -6.12 19.22 -13.30
N THR A 173 -4.90 19.73 -13.51
CA THR A 173 -3.66 18.94 -13.58
C THR A 173 -2.69 19.43 -12.51
N VAL A 174 -2.02 18.50 -11.85
CA VAL A 174 -0.90 18.76 -10.95
C VAL A 174 0.36 18.22 -11.60
N THR A 175 1.37 19.08 -11.75
CA THR A 175 2.71 18.64 -12.18
C THR A 175 3.54 18.30 -10.96
N VAL A 176 4.09 17.09 -10.92
CA VAL A 176 5.06 16.70 -9.89
C VAL A 176 6.33 17.53 -10.10
N PRO A 177 6.86 18.26 -9.09
CA PRO A 177 8.11 19.01 -9.25
C PRO A 177 9.25 18.12 -9.78
N GLY A 178 10.07 18.67 -10.68
CA GLY A 178 11.13 17.91 -11.35
C GLY A 178 12.26 17.44 -10.42
N ASP A 179 12.34 18.02 -9.22
CA ASP A 179 13.27 17.69 -8.14
C ASP A 179 12.61 16.92 -7.00
N ALA A 180 11.36 16.47 -7.16
CA ALA A 180 10.66 15.70 -6.15
C ALA A 180 11.38 14.37 -5.85
N VAL A 181 11.67 14.14 -4.58
CA VAL A 181 12.26 12.87 -4.12
C VAL A 181 11.17 11.79 -4.08
N SER A 182 11.50 10.59 -4.56
CA SER A 182 10.65 9.39 -4.52
C SER A 182 9.99 9.22 -3.13
N GLY A 183 8.70 8.88 -3.09
CA GLY A 183 7.92 8.93 -1.85
C GLY A 183 6.44 8.59 -2.03
N LEU A 184 5.76 8.54 -0.88
CA LEU A 184 4.30 8.58 -0.79
C LEU A 184 3.84 10.06 -0.87
N PHE A 185 2.84 10.33 -1.69
CA PHE A 185 2.32 11.68 -1.96
C PHE A 185 0.80 11.70 -1.82
N LEU A 186 0.27 12.89 -1.54
CA LEU A 186 -1.17 13.16 -1.52
C LEU A 186 -1.45 14.48 -2.21
N VAL A 187 -2.52 14.52 -2.98
CA VAL A 187 -3.15 15.79 -3.38
C VAL A 187 -4.30 16.05 -2.40
N ARG A 188 -4.14 17.08 -1.55
CA ARG A 188 -5.23 17.60 -0.72
C ARG A 188 -6.04 18.59 -1.53
N ILE A 189 -7.35 18.44 -1.59
CA ILE A 189 -8.27 19.36 -2.26
C ILE A 189 -9.29 19.85 -1.24
N VAL A 190 -9.39 21.16 -1.04
CA VAL A 190 -10.31 21.78 -0.08
C VAL A 190 -11.14 22.83 -0.81
N ARG A 191 -12.47 22.70 -0.76
CA ARG A 191 -13.41 23.68 -1.29
C ARG A 191 -13.43 24.96 -0.45
N SER A 192 -13.97 26.03 -1.03
CA SER A 192 -14.15 27.32 -0.35
C SER A 192 -15.06 27.28 0.89
N ASP A 193 -15.80 26.19 1.11
CA ASP A 193 -16.60 25.94 2.33
C ASP A 193 -15.93 24.96 3.31
N ASN A 194 -14.61 24.77 3.19
CA ASN A 194 -13.76 23.97 4.08
C ASN A 194 -14.07 22.47 4.10
N ILE A 195 -14.73 21.94 3.06
CA ILE A 195 -14.89 20.50 2.85
C ILE A 195 -13.78 20.02 1.92
N GLY A 196 -13.10 18.93 2.27
CA GLY A 196 -11.96 18.47 1.50
C GLY A 196 -11.74 16.97 1.47
N ILE A 197 -10.96 16.54 0.47
CA ILE A 197 -10.58 15.15 0.22
C ILE A 197 -9.07 15.04 -0.01
N LEU A 198 -8.58 13.82 0.07
CA LEU A 198 -7.23 13.41 -0.26
C LEU A 198 -7.26 12.49 -1.50
N ILE A 199 -6.21 12.54 -2.31
CA ILE A 199 -5.99 11.61 -3.43
C ILE A 199 -4.54 11.09 -3.34
N PRO A 200 -4.32 9.77 -3.14
CA PRO A 200 -2.99 9.19 -3.02
C PRO A 200 -2.27 9.13 -4.36
N LEU A 201 -0.95 9.26 -4.31
CA LEU A 201 -0.05 9.11 -5.43
C LEU A 201 1.29 8.57 -4.90
N VAL A 202 1.94 7.69 -5.65
CA VAL A 202 3.34 7.33 -5.40
C VAL A 202 4.21 8.02 -6.44
N VAL A 203 5.15 8.85 -6.00
CA VAL A 203 6.18 9.37 -6.91
C VAL A 203 7.36 8.41 -6.84
N LYS A 204 7.69 7.82 -7.98
CA LYS A 204 8.79 6.87 -8.14
C LYS A 204 10.04 7.60 -8.64
N ASP A 205 11.17 6.89 -8.58
CA ASP A 205 12.35 7.25 -9.34
C ASP A 205 13.00 6.01 -9.98
N GLN A 206 14.07 6.22 -10.74
CA GLN A 206 14.91 5.15 -11.31
C GLN A 206 16.25 5.03 -10.57
N ARG A 207 16.36 5.67 -9.42
CA ARG A 207 17.61 5.73 -8.69
C ARG A 207 17.90 4.34 -8.11
N PRO A 208 19.17 3.89 -8.10
CA PRO A 208 19.55 2.79 -7.22
C PRO A 208 19.25 3.22 -5.78
N ALA A 209 18.64 2.35 -4.99
CA ALA A 209 18.34 2.58 -3.57
C ALA A 209 18.61 1.31 -2.77
N ASP A 210 18.89 1.46 -1.48
CA ASP A 210 19.08 0.29 -0.60
C ASP A 210 17.74 -0.43 -0.37
N LEU A 211 16.65 0.33 -0.24
CA LEU A 211 15.30 -0.18 0.02
C LEU A 211 14.33 0.21 -1.10
N TYR A 212 13.46 -0.72 -1.49
CA TYR A 212 12.38 -0.51 -2.44
C TYR A 212 11.04 -0.78 -1.75
N PHE A 213 10.37 0.30 -1.38
CA PHE A 213 9.09 0.29 -0.69
C PHE A 213 7.95 0.16 -1.69
N GLN A 214 7.14 -0.89 -1.58
CA GLN A 214 5.91 -1.03 -2.33
C GLN A 214 4.73 -0.47 -1.55
N SER A 215 3.96 0.41 -2.19
CA SER A 215 2.61 0.79 -1.75
C SER A 215 1.58 -0.19 -2.29
N SER A 216 0.71 -0.68 -1.41
CA SER A 216 -0.27 -1.75 -1.56
C SER A 216 -1.55 -1.29 -2.28
N VAL A 217 -1.40 -0.62 -3.44
CA VAL A 217 -2.49 0.05 -4.15
C VAL A 217 -3.58 -0.90 -4.66
N THR A 218 -3.24 -2.17 -4.92
CA THR A 218 -4.20 -3.22 -5.31
C THR A 218 -5.06 -3.61 -4.11
N THR A 219 -4.47 -3.75 -2.92
CA THR A 219 -5.21 -3.99 -1.67
C THR A 219 -6.12 -2.81 -1.35
N ALA A 220 -5.63 -1.58 -1.49
CA ALA A 220 -6.44 -0.37 -1.34
C ALA A 220 -7.68 -0.40 -2.24
N GLN A 221 -7.57 -0.87 -3.50
CA GLN A 221 -8.71 -0.99 -4.39
C GLN A 221 -9.61 -2.18 -4.08
N ALA A 222 -9.07 -3.30 -3.60
CA ALA A 222 -9.85 -4.47 -3.21
C ALA A 222 -10.85 -4.14 -2.10
N TYR A 223 -10.42 -3.30 -1.14
CA TYR A 223 -11.22 -2.84 -0.01
C TYR A 223 -11.99 -1.53 -0.27
N ASN A 224 -11.85 -0.94 -1.45
CA ASN A 224 -12.53 0.32 -1.76
C ASN A 224 -14.00 0.03 -2.09
N ASP A 225 -14.89 0.27 -1.13
CA ASP A 225 -16.35 0.15 -1.23
C ASP A 225 -17.02 1.41 -1.80
N TRP A 226 -16.24 2.36 -2.33
CA TRP A 226 -16.80 3.53 -2.99
C TRP A 226 -17.74 3.09 -4.14
N GLY A 227 -18.98 3.56 -4.07
CA GLY A 227 -20.03 3.18 -5.01
C GLY A 227 -20.83 1.95 -4.61
N GLY A 228 -20.62 1.38 -3.41
CA GLY A 228 -21.32 0.19 -2.93
C GLY A 228 -20.68 -1.13 -3.39
N GLU A 229 -19.50 -1.07 -4.00
CA GLU A 229 -18.89 -2.22 -4.67
C GLU A 229 -17.41 -2.35 -4.31
N SER A 230 -17.02 -3.53 -3.82
CA SER A 230 -15.62 -3.90 -3.53
C SER A 230 -15.42 -5.41 -3.69
N LEU A 231 -14.20 -5.90 -3.53
CA LEU A 231 -13.96 -7.36 -3.48
C LEU A 231 -14.43 -8.01 -2.16
N TYR A 232 -15.16 -7.26 -1.33
CA TYR A 232 -15.76 -7.66 -0.06
C TYR A 232 -17.23 -7.23 0.09
N ASP A 233 -17.80 -6.51 -0.88
CA ASP A 233 -19.17 -6.00 -0.80
C ASP A 233 -19.77 -5.74 -2.19
N SER A 234 -21.09 -5.80 -2.30
CA SER A 234 -21.83 -5.49 -3.53
C SER A 234 -23.29 -5.18 -3.22
N ASP A 235 -23.66 -3.91 -3.41
CA ASP A 235 -25.05 -3.44 -3.35
C ASP A 235 -25.87 -3.89 -4.57
N ASP A 236 -25.21 -4.20 -5.69
CA ASP A 236 -25.86 -4.63 -6.94
C ASP A 236 -26.29 -6.10 -6.95
N GLY A 237 -26.05 -6.83 -5.87
CA GLY A 237 -26.44 -8.24 -5.74
C GLY A 237 -25.62 -9.14 -6.68
N VAL A 238 -24.35 -8.79 -6.94
CA VAL A 238 -23.42 -9.63 -7.66
C VAL A 238 -23.38 -11.02 -7.01
N MET A 239 -23.35 -12.07 -7.83
CA MET A 239 -23.38 -13.44 -7.32
C MET A 239 -22.23 -13.71 -6.35
N GLY A 240 -22.58 -14.05 -5.11
CA GLY A 240 -21.63 -14.23 -4.01
C GLY A 240 -21.53 -13.02 -3.06
N GLY A 241 -22.23 -11.92 -3.36
CA GLY A 241 -22.33 -10.71 -2.55
C GLY A 241 -21.14 -9.77 -2.64
N PHE A 242 -20.12 -10.09 -3.45
CA PHE A 242 -18.92 -9.28 -3.65
C PHE A 242 -18.76 -8.93 -5.13
N ALA A 243 -18.28 -7.72 -5.45
CA ALA A 243 -17.82 -7.43 -6.79
C ALA A 243 -16.67 -8.38 -7.18
N VAL A 244 -16.57 -8.67 -8.48
CA VAL A 244 -15.45 -9.42 -9.06
C VAL A 244 -14.48 -8.52 -9.81
N GLN A 245 -14.84 -7.26 -10.08
CA GLN A 245 -13.98 -6.27 -10.70
C GLN A 245 -14.03 -4.93 -9.96
N VAL A 246 -12.87 -4.31 -9.78
CA VAL A 246 -12.72 -2.96 -9.22
C VAL A 246 -11.84 -2.11 -10.12
N SER A 247 -12.07 -0.79 -10.12
CA SER A 247 -11.36 0.16 -10.98
C SER A 247 -10.52 1.16 -10.19
N PHE A 248 -9.38 1.58 -10.76
CA PHE A 248 -8.63 2.75 -10.30
C PHE A 248 -9.22 4.07 -10.82
N ASP A 249 -10.18 4.02 -11.74
CA ASP A 249 -10.90 5.18 -12.28
C ASP A 249 -12.14 5.54 -11.43
N ARG A 250 -11.98 5.55 -10.10
CA ARG A 250 -13.02 5.94 -9.15
C ARG A 250 -12.42 6.48 -7.85
N PRO A 251 -13.16 7.30 -7.07
CA PRO A 251 -12.72 7.77 -5.76
C PRO A 251 -12.45 6.63 -4.76
N TYR A 252 -11.70 6.93 -3.69
CA TYR A 252 -11.51 6.05 -2.55
C TYR A 252 -12.43 6.47 -1.39
N ALA A 253 -13.06 5.49 -0.73
CA ALA A 253 -13.90 5.74 0.45
C ALA A 253 -13.10 5.89 1.75
N SER A 254 -12.03 5.11 1.91
CA SER A 254 -11.25 5.06 3.16
C SER A 254 -10.35 6.28 3.39
N ASP A 255 -10.16 6.63 4.66
CA ASP A 255 -9.18 7.61 5.16
C ASP A 255 -9.25 8.97 4.45
N GLY A 256 -10.47 9.50 4.26
CA GLY A 256 -10.69 10.79 3.59
C GLY A 256 -10.30 10.81 2.11
N GLY A 257 -10.23 9.64 1.48
CA GLY A 257 -9.82 9.45 0.09
C GLY A 257 -8.38 8.95 -0.09
N ALA A 258 -7.62 8.74 0.99
CA ALA A 258 -6.22 8.33 0.92
C ALA A 258 -6.00 6.82 0.63
N GLY A 259 -7.06 6.02 0.46
CA GLY A 259 -6.95 4.63 0.04
C GLY A 259 -6.11 3.76 0.98
N GLN A 260 -6.25 3.93 2.29
CA GLN A 260 -5.53 3.19 3.34
C GLN A 260 -4.02 3.49 3.51
N MET A 261 -3.40 4.27 2.62
CA MET A 261 -1.98 4.66 2.70
C MET A 261 -1.60 5.26 4.07
N LEU A 262 -2.48 6.11 4.62
CA LEU A 262 -2.18 6.81 5.88
C LEU A 262 -2.23 5.90 7.10
N ARG A 263 -3.01 4.83 7.02
CA ARG A 263 -3.18 3.84 8.09
C ARG A 263 -2.04 2.84 8.11
N TYR A 264 -1.64 2.32 6.94
CA TYR A 264 -0.74 1.17 6.86
C TYR A 264 0.70 1.52 6.47
N GLU A 265 0.93 2.59 5.71
CA GLU A 265 2.22 2.80 5.03
C GLU A 265 2.97 4.04 5.55
N ALA A 266 2.23 5.10 5.86
CA ALA A 266 2.82 6.40 6.21
C ALA A 266 3.75 6.33 7.43
N LEU A 267 3.45 5.50 8.43
CA LEU A 267 4.28 5.37 9.63
C LEU A 267 5.59 4.64 9.36
N MET A 268 5.60 3.63 8.50
CA MET A 268 6.83 2.97 8.07
C MET A 268 7.69 3.92 7.22
N ALA A 269 7.08 4.65 6.28
CA ALA A 269 7.79 5.67 5.51
C ALA A 269 8.45 6.71 6.44
N HIS A 270 7.70 7.18 7.44
CA HIS A 270 8.20 8.11 8.45
C HIS A 270 9.36 7.52 9.28
N PHE A 271 9.27 6.26 9.70
CA PHE A 271 10.34 5.56 10.41
C PHE A 271 11.60 5.44 9.56
N LEU A 272 11.44 5.01 8.29
CA LEU A 272 12.57 4.82 7.39
C LEU A 272 13.29 6.15 7.13
N GLU A 273 12.52 7.20 6.85
CA GLU A 273 13.08 8.51 6.57
C GLU A 273 13.71 9.16 7.80
N ARG A 274 13.07 9.06 8.98
CA ARG A 274 13.63 9.58 10.25
C ARG A 274 15.02 9.04 10.52
N ASN A 275 15.25 7.77 10.19
CA ASN A 275 16.52 7.10 10.41
C ASN A 275 17.49 7.24 9.24
N GLY A 276 17.13 8.00 8.19
CA GLY A 276 18.01 8.29 7.06
C GLY A 276 18.27 7.11 6.14
N TYR A 277 17.37 6.12 6.11
CA TYR A 277 17.49 5.00 5.17
C TYR A 277 17.36 5.50 3.72
N ASP A 278 18.10 4.87 2.82
CA ASP A 278 18.00 5.14 1.39
C ASP A 278 16.85 4.32 0.79
N VAL A 279 15.68 4.93 0.72
CA VAL A 279 14.44 4.32 0.22
C VAL A 279 13.98 4.97 -1.08
N SER A 280 13.52 4.15 -2.01
CA SER A 280 12.70 4.56 -3.17
C SER A 280 11.38 3.78 -3.15
N TYR A 281 10.33 4.34 -3.77
CA TYR A 281 8.96 3.88 -3.67
C TYR A 281 8.42 3.39 -5.02
N THR A 282 7.47 2.45 -4.95
CA THR A 282 6.77 1.85 -6.10
C THR A 282 5.36 1.41 -5.73
N THR A 283 4.64 0.80 -6.66
CA THR A 283 3.32 0.19 -6.44
C THR A 283 3.28 -1.24 -6.96
N ASN A 284 2.31 -2.04 -6.52
CA ASN A 284 2.03 -3.37 -7.07
C ASN A 284 1.96 -3.36 -8.61
N LEU A 285 1.28 -2.36 -9.20
CA LEU A 285 1.10 -2.24 -10.64
C LEU A 285 2.44 -2.00 -11.36
N ASP A 286 3.29 -1.18 -10.75
CA ASP A 286 4.61 -0.87 -11.29
C ASP A 286 5.55 -2.07 -11.20
N VAL A 287 5.52 -2.84 -10.11
CA VAL A 287 6.30 -4.08 -9.98
C VAL A 287 5.81 -5.13 -10.98
N ALA A 288 4.50 -5.28 -11.15
CA ALA A 288 3.93 -6.17 -12.17
C ALA A 288 4.37 -5.79 -13.59
N ARG A 289 4.46 -4.49 -13.90
CA ARG A 289 4.83 -3.99 -15.24
C ARG A 289 6.34 -3.98 -15.50
N GLU A 290 7.12 -3.50 -14.53
CA GLU A 290 8.58 -3.33 -14.65
C GLU A 290 9.33 -4.65 -14.40
N GLY A 291 8.69 -5.58 -13.68
CA GLY A 291 9.19 -6.92 -13.45
C GLY A 291 10.51 -6.96 -12.71
N LEU A 292 11.27 -8.02 -13.00
CA LEU A 292 12.52 -8.33 -12.30
C LEU A 292 13.57 -7.23 -12.42
N ASP A 293 13.69 -6.60 -13.60
CA ASP A 293 14.69 -5.55 -13.84
C ASP A 293 14.45 -4.32 -12.97
N GLY A 294 13.17 -3.95 -12.76
CA GLY A 294 12.78 -2.86 -11.86
C GLY A 294 13.15 -3.13 -10.40
N LEU A 295 12.95 -4.37 -9.94
CA LEU A 295 13.30 -4.82 -8.59
C LEU A 295 14.82 -4.86 -8.37
N LEU A 296 15.55 -5.50 -9.29
CA LEU A 296 16.99 -5.74 -9.17
C LEU A 296 17.86 -4.47 -9.33
N ALA A 297 17.25 -3.31 -9.61
CA ALA A 297 17.91 -2.01 -9.50
C ALA A 297 18.05 -1.53 -8.04
N ARG A 298 17.41 -2.20 -7.06
CA ARG A 298 17.42 -1.87 -5.64
C ARG A 298 17.95 -3.01 -4.78
N GLY A 299 18.26 -2.70 -3.52
CA GLY A 299 18.89 -3.64 -2.60
C GLY A 299 17.94 -4.65 -1.97
N ALA A 300 16.82 -4.20 -1.43
CA ALA A 300 15.81 -5.06 -0.79
C ALA A 300 14.39 -4.59 -1.12
N PHE A 301 13.45 -5.52 -1.18
CA PHE A 301 12.02 -5.23 -1.40
C PHE A 301 11.25 -5.26 -0.08
N LEU A 302 10.39 -4.26 0.10
CA LEU A 302 9.57 -4.08 1.29
C LEU A 302 8.08 -4.13 0.91
N SER A 303 7.36 -5.12 1.43
CA SER A 303 5.90 -5.14 1.53
C SER A 303 5.52 -4.65 2.93
N VAL A 304 4.62 -3.67 3.02
CA VAL A 304 4.39 -2.90 4.26
C VAL A 304 2.90 -2.84 4.59
N GLY A 305 2.59 -3.10 5.87
CA GLY A 305 1.25 -2.97 6.41
C GLY A 305 0.33 -4.11 5.94
N HIS A 306 -0.63 -3.80 5.07
CA HIS A 306 -1.58 -4.78 4.53
C HIS A 306 -1.46 -4.86 3.01
N ASP A 307 -0.86 -5.93 2.50
CA ASP A 307 -0.51 -6.11 1.08
C ASP A 307 -1.02 -7.46 0.56
N GLU A 308 -2.33 -7.64 0.62
CA GLU A 308 -3.02 -8.92 0.45
C GLU A 308 -3.23 -9.34 -1.01
N TYR A 309 -3.41 -8.37 -1.93
CA TYR A 309 -3.86 -8.62 -3.30
C TYR A 309 -2.72 -8.43 -4.31
N TRP A 310 -2.16 -9.53 -4.82
CA TRP A 310 -1.00 -9.49 -5.72
C TRP A 310 -1.37 -9.98 -7.13
N PRO A 311 -1.00 -9.24 -8.20
CA PRO A 311 -0.99 -9.76 -9.56
C PRO A 311 -0.03 -10.94 -9.71
N GLY A 312 -0.35 -11.85 -10.63
CA GLY A 312 0.52 -13.00 -10.93
C GLY A 312 1.93 -12.58 -11.32
N GLU A 313 2.03 -11.53 -12.14
CA GLU A 313 3.26 -10.94 -12.66
C GLU A 313 4.12 -10.35 -11.55
N GLU A 314 3.51 -9.69 -10.57
CA GLU A 314 4.22 -9.18 -9.38
C GLU A 314 4.82 -10.33 -8.57
N ARG A 315 4.01 -11.36 -8.28
CA ARG A 315 4.46 -12.54 -7.53
C ARG A 315 5.63 -13.24 -8.23
N ASP A 316 5.57 -13.37 -9.56
CA ASP A 316 6.65 -13.96 -10.37
C ASP A 316 7.94 -13.13 -10.28
N ALA A 317 7.84 -11.80 -10.40
CA ALA A 317 8.98 -10.90 -10.34
C ALA A 317 9.66 -10.93 -8.96
N VAL A 318 8.87 -10.83 -7.88
CA VAL A 318 9.40 -10.82 -6.49
C VAL A 318 10.02 -12.17 -6.12
N GLN A 319 9.40 -13.29 -6.50
CA GLN A 319 10.00 -14.62 -6.28
C GLN A 319 11.31 -14.77 -7.06
N SER A 320 11.33 -14.36 -8.33
CA SER A 320 12.55 -14.40 -9.14
C SER A 320 13.67 -13.52 -8.55
N ALA A 321 13.32 -12.35 -8.00
CA ALA A 321 14.28 -11.47 -7.37
C ALA A 321 14.87 -12.07 -6.09
N ARG A 322 14.03 -12.70 -5.25
CA ARG A 322 14.48 -13.48 -4.07
C ARG A 322 15.41 -14.62 -4.47
N ASP A 323 15.04 -15.37 -5.52
CA ASP A 323 15.84 -16.51 -6.00
C ASP A 323 17.19 -16.05 -6.59
N GLN A 324 17.32 -14.76 -6.93
CA GLN A 324 18.59 -14.10 -7.28
C GLN A 324 19.29 -13.39 -6.10
N GLY A 325 18.86 -13.67 -4.86
CA GLY A 325 19.49 -13.20 -3.64
C GLY A 325 19.04 -11.82 -3.16
N MET A 326 17.96 -11.24 -3.69
CA MET A 326 17.39 -10.01 -3.15
C MET A 326 16.66 -10.28 -1.82
N PRO A 327 17.01 -9.60 -0.71
CA PRO A 327 16.25 -9.69 0.53
C PRO A 327 14.82 -9.17 0.38
N LEU A 328 13.87 -9.87 0.99
CA LEU A 328 12.47 -9.47 1.09
C LEU A 328 12.13 -9.20 2.55
N PHE A 329 11.44 -8.09 2.82
CA PHE A 329 10.92 -7.76 4.14
C PHE A 329 9.40 -7.58 4.06
N PHE A 330 8.68 -8.36 4.86
CA PHE A 330 7.23 -8.26 5.01
C PHE A 330 6.93 -7.66 6.38
N PHE A 331 6.52 -6.40 6.41
CA PHE A 331 6.13 -5.67 7.62
C PHE A 331 4.62 -5.67 7.79
N GLY A 332 4.04 -6.87 7.83
CA GLY A 332 2.61 -7.08 7.80
C GLY A 332 2.23 -8.55 7.92
N ALA A 333 0.94 -8.82 7.91
CA ALA A 333 0.38 -10.17 7.81
C ALA A 333 -0.48 -10.27 6.54
N ASN A 334 -0.95 -11.48 6.23
CA ASN A 334 -1.85 -11.73 5.10
C ASN A 334 -1.31 -11.25 3.73
N ALA A 335 0.01 -11.17 3.57
CA ALA A 335 0.63 -10.69 2.34
C ALA A 335 0.51 -11.71 1.20
N ALA A 336 0.24 -11.23 -0.01
CA ALA A 336 0.14 -12.04 -1.23
C ALA A 336 -0.82 -13.25 -1.09
N TYR A 337 -1.96 -13.05 -0.43
CA TYR A 337 -2.98 -14.07 -0.18
C TYR A 337 -3.88 -14.28 -1.41
N TRP A 338 -4.36 -13.20 -2.03
CA TRP A 338 -5.22 -13.24 -3.21
C TRP A 338 -4.43 -12.97 -4.49
N LYS A 339 -4.54 -13.89 -5.45
CA LYS A 339 -4.11 -13.68 -6.83
C LYS A 339 -5.17 -12.89 -7.59
N VAL A 340 -4.78 -11.74 -8.12
CA VAL A 340 -5.62 -10.90 -8.98
C VAL A 340 -5.14 -10.89 -10.42
N ARG A 341 -6.04 -10.49 -11.33
CA ARG A 341 -5.73 -10.26 -12.74
C ARG A 341 -5.91 -8.80 -13.09
N LEU A 342 -4.94 -8.24 -13.78
CA LEU A 342 -4.90 -6.83 -14.19
C LEU A 342 -5.34 -6.67 -15.66
N SER A 343 -6.09 -5.62 -15.97
CA SER A 343 -6.51 -5.30 -17.34
C SER A 343 -6.70 -3.80 -17.57
N ASN A 344 -7.01 -3.43 -18.82
CA ASN A 344 -7.33 -2.06 -19.23
C ASN A 344 -6.17 -1.09 -18.92
N PRO A 345 -5.02 -1.19 -19.63
CA PRO A 345 -3.88 -0.31 -19.38
C PRO A 345 -4.25 1.16 -19.61
N GLY A 346 -3.85 2.00 -18.66
CA GLY A 346 -3.98 3.45 -18.71
C GLY A 346 -2.86 4.11 -19.51
N ALA A 347 -2.81 5.44 -19.45
CA ALA A 347 -1.84 6.24 -20.20
C ALA A 347 -0.39 6.03 -19.75
N ASP A 348 -0.18 5.65 -18.49
CA ASP A 348 1.12 5.29 -17.90
C ASP A 348 1.47 3.80 -18.12
N GLY A 349 0.62 3.05 -18.83
CA GLY A 349 0.77 1.61 -19.08
C GLY A 349 0.42 0.72 -17.88
N ASN A 350 0.10 1.28 -16.71
CA ASN A 350 -0.42 0.51 -15.57
C ASN A 350 -1.90 0.16 -15.81
N ALA A 351 -2.34 -0.98 -15.27
CA ALA A 351 -3.74 -1.39 -15.36
C ALA A 351 -4.69 -0.44 -14.62
N ARG A 352 -5.90 -0.27 -15.15
CA ARG A 352 -6.98 0.51 -14.52
C ARG A 352 -8.11 -0.34 -13.96
N VAL A 353 -8.11 -1.65 -14.23
CA VAL A 353 -9.07 -2.61 -13.69
C VAL A 353 -8.35 -3.80 -13.07
N MET A 354 -8.82 -4.21 -11.90
CA MET A 354 -8.37 -5.40 -11.17
C MET A 354 -9.54 -6.37 -11.02
N THR A 355 -9.32 -7.65 -11.33
CA THR A 355 -10.33 -8.71 -11.29
C THR A 355 -9.97 -9.79 -10.27
N CYS A 356 -10.95 -10.28 -9.49
CA CYS A 356 -10.80 -11.40 -8.56
C CYS A 356 -12.14 -12.15 -8.36
N TYR A 357 -12.19 -13.43 -8.75
CA TYR A 357 -13.35 -14.30 -8.53
C TYR A 357 -13.29 -14.95 -7.16
N LYS A 358 -13.57 -14.17 -6.11
CA LYS A 358 -13.34 -14.55 -4.71
C LYS A 358 -14.34 -15.58 -4.16
N LYS A 359 -15.64 -15.31 -4.33
CA LYS A 359 -16.73 -16.14 -3.80
C LYS A 359 -17.25 -17.19 -4.79
N ASN A 360 -17.03 -16.97 -6.08
CA ASN A 360 -17.44 -17.91 -7.13
C ASN A 360 -16.31 -18.13 -8.16
N PRO A 361 -15.25 -18.86 -7.78
CA PRO A 361 -14.10 -19.09 -8.65
C PRO A 361 -14.46 -19.82 -9.96
N ALA A 362 -15.52 -20.63 -9.97
CA ALA A 362 -15.99 -21.35 -11.16
C ALA A 362 -16.47 -20.41 -12.30
N ALA A 363 -16.75 -19.14 -11.99
CA ALA A 363 -17.10 -18.13 -12.98
C ALA A 363 -15.86 -17.44 -13.61
N ASP A 364 -14.65 -17.70 -13.13
CA ASP A 364 -13.44 -17.19 -13.77
C ASP A 364 -13.30 -17.82 -15.17
N PRO A 365 -13.14 -17.04 -16.25
CA PRO A 365 -12.87 -17.58 -17.59
C PRO A 365 -11.65 -18.50 -17.67
N LEU A 366 -10.73 -18.41 -16.70
CA LEU A 366 -9.55 -19.24 -16.58
C LEU A 366 -9.66 -20.31 -15.48
N TYR A 367 -10.88 -20.59 -15.00
CA TYR A 367 -11.13 -21.57 -13.95
C TYR A 367 -10.48 -22.92 -14.25
N ASN A 368 -9.94 -23.55 -13.22
CA ASN A 368 -9.19 -24.81 -13.29
C ASN A 368 -7.91 -24.73 -14.15
N THR A 369 -7.33 -23.52 -14.29
CA THR A 369 -5.97 -23.31 -14.80
C THR A 369 -5.12 -22.52 -13.79
N PRO A 370 -3.79 -22.66 -13.77
CA PRO A 370 -2.93 -21.87 -12.88
C PRO A 370 -3.07 -20.34 -13.04
N GLN A 371 -3.66 -19.87 -14.14
CA GLN A 371 -3.90 -18.46 -14.43
C GLN A 371 -5.22 -17.91 -13.84
N GLN A 372 -6.04 -18.74 -13.19
CA GLN A 372 -7.23 -18.25 -12.48
C GLN A 372 -6.85 -17.27 -11.35
N THR A 373 -7.83 -16.46 -10.96
CA THR A 373 -7.79 -15.65 -9.74
C THR A 373 -8.28 -16.48 -8.55
N GLY A 374 -8.00 -16.02 -7.32
CA GLY A 374 -8.36 -16.75 -6.09
C GLY A 374 -7.21 -16.80 -5.09
N ARG A 375 -7.32 -17.64 -4.06
CA ARG A 375 -6.24 -17.78 -3.07
C ARG A 375 -5.02 -18.41 -3.74
N TYR A 376 -3.85 -17.85 -3.49
CA TYR A 376 -2.61 -18.36 -4.08
C TYR A 376 -2.31 -19.82 -3.70
N ARG A 377 -2.65 -20.24 -2.49
CA ARG A 377 -2.48 -21.62 -1.99
C ARG A 377 -3.38 -22.65 -2.66
N ASP A 378 -4.54 -22.26 -3.18
CA ASP A 378 -5.55 -23.23 -3.64
C ASP A 378 -5.16 -23.84 -5.00
N PRO A 379 -5.52 -25.12 -5.26
CA PRO A 379 -5.44 -25.69 -6.60
C PRO A 379 -6.31 -24.91 -7.60
N PRO A 380 -5.87 -24.77 -8.85
CA PRO A 380 -4.62 -25.25 -9.43
C PRO A 380 -3.47 -24.23 -9.36
N ILE A 381 -3.61 -23.12 -8.62
CA ILE A 381 -2.55 -22.09 -8.49
C ILE A 381 -1.36 -22.69 -7.73
N ASN A 382 -1.60 -23.37 -6.60
CA ASN A 382 -0.61 -24.15 -5.82
C ASN A 382 0.69 -23.34 -5.48
N ARG A 383 0.56 -22.07 -5.11
CA ARG A 383 1.68 -21.20 -4.74
C ARG A 383 1.45 -20.60 -3.35
N PRO A 384 1.48 -21.40 -2.29
CA PRO A 384 1.04 -20.95 -0.97
C PRO A 384 1.97 -19.86 -0.41
N GLU A 385 1.45 -19.03 0.48
CA GLU A 385 2.07 -17.78 0.94
C GLU A 385 3.41 -18.01 1.63
N GLU A 386 3.53 -19.06 2.43
CA GLU A 386 4.73 -19.48 3.14
C GLU A 386 5.90 -19.79 2.21
N ALA A 387 5.62 -20.20 0.97
CA ALA A 387 6.65 -20.41 -0.04
C ALA A 387 7.28 -19.09 -0.53
N LEU A 388 6.75 -17.92 -0.15
CA LEU A 388 7.33 -16.60 -0.37
C LEU A 388 7.64 -15.86 0.94
N VAL A 389 6.66 -15.78 1.82
CA VAL A 389 6.66 -14.97 3.06
C VAL A 389 7.33 -15.70 4.22
N GLY A 390 7.35 -17.03 4.20
CA GLY A 390 7.83 -17.88 5.29
C GLY A 390 6.76 -18.29 6.30
N THR A 391 5.55 -17.71 6.22
CA THR A 391 4.40 -18.05 7.06
C THR A 391 3.10 -18.03 6.25
N MET A 392 2.05 -18.69 6.75
CA MET A 392 0.71 -18.64 6.18
C MET A 392 -0.18 -17.67 6.95
N TYR A 393 -1.17 -17.08 6.27
CA TYR A 393 -2.31 -16.50 6.97
C TYR A 393 -3.07 -17.59 7.73
N GLU A 394 -3.27 -17.35 9.02
CA GLU A 394 -4.01 -18.22 9.93
C GLU A 394 -5.39 -17.64 10.26
N SER A 395 -5.45 -16.42 10.80
CA SER A 395 -6.68 -15.76 11.21
C SER A 395 -6.48 -14.24 11.36
N TRP A 396 -7.58 -13.52 11.60
CA TRP A 396 -7.59 -12.11 11.96
C TRP A 396 -8.06 -11.93 13.40
N LEU A 397 -7.50 -10.94 14.11
CA LEU A 397 -7.82 -10.65 15.51
C LEU A 397 -8.08 -9.15 15.69
N LEU A 398 -9.07 -8.80 16.52
CA LEU A 398 -9.43 -7.41 16.85
C LEU A 398 -8.76 -6.87 18.12
N PHE A 399 -7.79 -7.59 18.66
CA PHE A 399 -7.07 -7.21 19.86
C PHE A 399 -5.58 -7.51 19.69
N GLY A 400 -4.75 -6.58 20.16
CA GLY A 400 -3.30 -6.68 20.03
C GLY A 400 -2.76 -7.91 20.78
N GLN A 401 -1.84 -8.63 20.13
CA GLN A 401 -1.03 -9.65 20.76
C GLN A 401 0.37 -9.08 21.01
N PRO A 402 0.99 -9.34 22.17
CA PRO A 402 2.39 -8.99 22.35
C PRO A 402 3.26 -9.86 21.45
N TRP A 403 4.29 -9.26 20.84
CA TRP A 403 5.37 -10.06 20.28
C TRP A 403 6.11 -10.71 21.45
N THR A 404 6.16 -12.04 21.46
CA THR A 404 6.94 -12.79 22.45
C THR A 404 8.24 -13.24 21.80
N VAL A 405 9.34 -12.76 22.33
CA VAL A 405 10.67 -13.08 21.81
C VAL A 405 10.95 -14.57 21.99
N GLN A 406 11.29 -15.22 20.89
CA GLN A 406 11.82 -16.57 20.85
C GLN A 406 13.04 -16.60 19.94
N GLY A 407 14.04 -17.41 20.26
CA GLY A 407 15.27 -17.49 19.48
C GLY A 407 16.05 -16.17 19.50
N SER A 408 16.19 -15.57 20.68
CA SER A 408 16.93 -14.31 20.94
C SER A 408 18.40 -14.34 20.53
N ASN A 409 18.95 -15.51 20.17
CA ASN A 409 20.25 -15.66 19.53
C ASN A 409 20.25 -15.35 18.01
N ASN A 410 19.08 -15.08 17.41
CA ASN A 410 18.97 -14.68 16.02
C ASN A 410 19.58 -13.28 15.82
N PRO A 411 20.39 -13.03 14.77
CA PRO A 411 20.98 -11.72 14.50
C PRO A 411 19.97 -10.56 14.35
N LEU A 412 18.68 -10.84 14.13
CA LEU A 412 17.62 -9.83 14.16
C LEU A 412 17.46 -9.17 15.55
N TYR A 413 17.86 -9.86 16.62
CA TYR A 413 17.82 -9.35 17.99
C TYR A 413 19.14 -8.69 18.43
N ASP A 414 20.18 -8.67 17.58
CA ASP A 414 21.46 -8.06 17.91
C ASP A 414 21.30 -6.59 18.33
N GLY A 415 21.82 -6.25 19.51
CA GLY A 415 21.78 -4.87 20.05
C GLY A 415 20.43 -4.46 20.65
N THR A 416 19.44 -5.34 20.68
CA THR A 416 18.13 -5.06 21.30
C THR A 416 18.11 -5.32 22.82
N ASN A 417 19.05 -6.13 23.32
CA ASN A 417 19.06 -6.69 24.68
C ASN A 417 17.81 -7.53 25.02
N LEU A 418 17.07 -8.00 24.02
CA LEU A 418 15.92 -8.88 24.21
C LEU A 418 16.35 -10.33 24.44
N HIS A 419 15.63 -11.03 25.30
CA HIS A 419 15.84 -12.43 25.66
C HIS A 419 14.58 -13.26 25.40
N ASP A 420 14.74 -14.57 25.30
CA ASP A 420 13.60 -15.49 25.16
C ASP A 420 12.58 -15.29 26.30
N GLY A 421 11.32 -15.09 25.92
CA GLY A 421 10.21 -14.82 26.83
C GLY A 421 9.95 -13.34 27.09
N ASP A 422 10.81 -12.42 26.64
CA ASP A 422 10.49 -10.99 26.68
C ASP A 422 9.25 -10.71 25.82
N THR A 423 8.41 -9.80 26.30
CA THR A 423 7.18 -9.41 25.60
C THR A 423 7.23 -7.94 25.22
N LEU A 424 6.93 -7.66 23.95
CA LEU A 424 6.82 -6.32 23.42
C LEU A 424 5.33 -6.06 23.13
N PRO A 425 4.65 -5.25 23.96
CA PRO A 425 3.25 -4.92 23.74
C PRO A 425 3.09 -3.93 22.58
N GLN A 426 1.98 -4.01 21.85
CA GLN A 426 1.58 -3.04 20.81
C GLN A 426 2.58 -2.91 19.64
N LEU A 427 3.18 -4.02 19.23
CA LEU A 427 3.88 -4.11 17.95
C LEU A 427 2.89 -4.19 16.78
#